data_AF-A0A679GA44-F1
#
_entry.id   AF-A0A679GA44-F1
#
_cell.length_a   1.000
_cell.length_b   1.000
_cell.length_c   1.000
_cell.angle_alpha   90.00
_cell.angle_beta   90.00
_cell.angle_gamma   90.00
#
_symmetry.space_group_name_H-M   'P 1'
#
loop_
_entity.id
_entity.type
_entity.pdbx_description
1 polymer ?
#
loop_
_entity_poly.entity_id
_entity_poly.type
_entity_poly.pdbx_seq_one_letter_code
_entity_poly.pdbx_strand_id
1 'polypeptide(L)'
;MRLARVILVIQVLVFAGFGLAYWFRPYEMANLNGMLLMETASVSNVRVYYGGLQIGLALFLLWALRERERVRAALVLLVLMQGCLALARLGALWLDDAALPAFDFNGLAYKLASALLAAFALSRLARPPLADLPTNGDLDDDPVPPPRRGEGRDTPAQGLPEIAPGAPGER
;
A
#
# COMPACT_ATOMS: atom_id res chain seq x y z
N MET A 1 13.75 0.96 -4.26
CA MET A 1 13.75 0.96 -2.77
C MET A 1 14.23 2.26 -2.13
N ARG A 2 15.38 2.83 -2.52
CA ARG A 2 15.86 4.09 -1.94
C ARG A 2 14.84 5.24 -2.08
N LEU A 3 14.22 5.38 -3.27
CA LEU A 3 13.19 6.39 -3.53
C LEU A 3 11.99 6.29 -2.56
N ALA A 4 11.45 5.09 -2.34
CA ALA A 4 10.33 4.87 -1.40
C ALA A 4 10.68 5.28 0.03
N ARG A 5 11.90 4.95 0.48
CA ARG A 5 12.40 5.39 1.80
C ARG A 5 12.54 6.90 1.88
N VAL A 6 13.07 7.55 0.84
CA VAL A 6 13.19 9.02 0.80
C VAL A 6 11.82 9.68 0.90
N ILE A 7 10.83 9.22 0.12
CA ILE A 7 9.47 9.74 0.17
C ILE A 7 8.86 9.58 1.58
N LEU A 8 9.03 8.40 2.19
CA LEU A 8 8.55 8.15 3.55
C LEU A 8 9.25 9.04 4.58
N VAL A 9 10.56 9.25 4.49
CA VAL A 9 11.30 10.14 5.41
C VAL A 9 10.81 11.57 5.27
N ILE A 10 10.64 12.08 4.05
CA ILE A 10 10.06 13.41 3.82
C ILE A 10 8.68 13.48 4.47
N GLN A 11 7.85 12.44 4.29
CA GLN A 11 6.51 12.41 4.84
C GLN A 11 6.48 12.37 6.39
N VAL A 12 7.42 11.66 7.01
CA VAL A 12 7.65 11.67 8.46
C VAL A 12 7.97 13.09 8.93
N LEU A 13 8.90 13.78 8.26
CA LEU A 13 9.30 15.13 8.64
C LEU A 13 8.14 16.11 8.54
N VAL A 14 7.35 16.01 7.47
CA VAL A 14 6.16 16.87 7.28
C VAL A 14 5.12 16.60 8.36
N PHE A 15 4.77 15.33 8.62
CA PHE A 15 3.78 14.99 9.66
C PHE A 15 4.25 15.32 11.07
N ALA A 16 5.52 15.07 11.39
CA ALA A 16 6.08 15.45 12.68
C ALA A 16 6.11 16.98 12.83
N GLY A 17 6.57 17.70 11.81
CA GLY A 17 6.65 19.17 11.82
C GLY A 17 5.28 19.82 12.00
N PHE A 18 4.30 19.45 11.18
CA PHE A 18 2.93 19.95 11.33
C PHE A 18 2.30 19.49 12.64
N GLY A 19 2.49 18.22 13.02
CA GLY A 19 1.97 17.68 14.27
C GLY A 19 2.46 18.45 15.49
N LEU A 20 3.77 18.75 15.56
CA LEU A 20 4.34 19.60 16.61
C LEU A 20 3.82 21.03 16.53
N ALA A 21 3.74 21.62 15.33
CA ALA A 21 3.24 22.98 15.15
C ALA A 21 1.79 23.12 15.65
N TYR A 22 0.90 22.21 15.29
CA TYR A 22 -0.48 22.18 15.77
C TYR A 22 -0.59 21.88 17.28
N TRP A 23 0.35 21.12 17.84
CA TRP A 23 0.37 20.85 19.27
C TRP A 23 0.81 22.08 20.08
N PHE A 24 1.85 22.79 19.66
CA PHE A 24 2.39 23.94 20.41
C PHE A 24 1.67 25.26 20.10
N ARG A 25 1.28 25.49 18.83
CA ARG A 25 0.67 26.73 18.34
C ARG A 25 -0.67 26.46 17.61
N PRO A 26 -1.67 25.88 18.30
CA PRO A 26 -2.94 25.49 17.65
C PRO A 26 -3.72 26.67 17.08
N TYR A 27 -3.72 27.83 17.74
CA TYR A 27 -4.46 29.02 17.28
C TYR A 27 -3.92 29.59 15.99
N GLU A 28 -2.60 29.76 15.92
CA GLU A 28 -1.93 30.29 14.73
C GLU A 28 -2.13 29.35 13.54
N MET A 29 -1.94 28.04 13.76
CA MET A 29 -2.08 27.03 12.70
C MET A 29 -3.52 26.88 12.20
N ALA A 30 -4.51 26.96 13.10
CA ALA A 30 -5.91 26.93 12.69
C ALA A 30 -6.31 28.21 11.94
N ASN A 31 -5.86 29.37 12.40
CA ASN A 31 -6.15 30.65 11.75
C ASN A 31 -5.55 30.72 10.32
N LEU A 32 -4.37 30.11 10.09
CA LEU A 32 -3.80 29.97 8.74
C LEU A 32 -4.70 29.18 7.78
N ASN A 33 -5.59 28.34 8.31
CA ASN A 33 -6.55 27.55 7.54
C ASN A 33 -7.96 28.19 7.55
N GLY A 34 -8.07 29.46 7.98
CA GLY A 34 -9.35 30.16 8.10
C GLY A 34 -10.24 29.66 9.24
N MET A 35 -9.72 28.81 10.14
CA MET A 35 -10.48 28.29 11.27
C MET A 35 -10.36 29.21 12.49
N LEU A 36 -11.51 29.59 13.05
CA LEU A 36 -11.58 30.40 14.26
C LEU A 36 -11.95 29.52 15.47
N LEU A 37 -10.98 29.33 16.36
CA LEU A 37 -11.14 28.50 17.56
C LEU A 37 -11.78 29.31 18.69
N MET A 38 -13.10 29.19 18.85
CA MET A 38 -13.84 29.97 19.85
C MET A 38 -13.78 29.34 21.26
N GLU A 39 -13.85 28.01 21.34
CA GLU A 39 -13.93 27.27 22.60
C GLU A 39 -12.63 26.56 22.95
N THR A 40 -12.36 26.43 24.25
CA THR A 40 -11.21 25.64 24.75
C THR A 40 -11.30 24.17 24.32
N ALA A 41 -12.52 23.63 24.20
CA ALA A 41 -12.77 22.30 23.66
C ALA A 41 -12.31 22.17 22.20
N SER A 42 -12.56 23.19 21.36
CA SER A 42 -12.12 23.20 19.96
C SER A 42 -10.59 23.21 19.85
N VAL A 43 -9.91 23.92 20.75
CA VAL A 43 -8.44 23.96 20.80
C VAL A 43 -7.87 22.60 21.21
N SER A 44 -8.51 21.94 22.17
CA SER A 44 -8.15 20.57 22.56
C SER A 44 -8.32 19.60 21.38
N ASN A 45 -9.45 19.68 20.67
CA ASN A 45 -9.70 18.87 19.48
C ASN A 45 -8.64 19.10 18.39
N VAL A 46 -8.25 20.35 18.14
CA VAL A 46 -7.19 20.65 17.17
C VAL A 46 -5.87 20.01 17.59
N ARG A 47 -5.47 20.10 18.86
CA ARG A 47 -4.25 19.45 19.35
C ARG A 47 -4.29 17.94 19.21
N VAL A 48 -5.44 17.31 19.46
CA VAL A 48 -5.60 15.85 19.35
C VAL A 48 -5.56 15.40 17.89
N TYR A 49 -6.38 15.99 17.02
CA TYR A 49 -6.58 15.51 15.64
C TYR A 49 -5.59 16.08 14.63
N TYR A 50 -5.17 17.34 14.77
CA TYR A 50 -4.19 17.94 13.87
C TYR A 50 -2.77 17.85 14.42
N GLY A 51 -2.61 17.77 15.75
CA GLY A 51 -1.31 17.56 16.39
C GLY A 51 -1.01 16.07 16.61
N GLY A 52 -1.68 15.47 17.58
CA GLY A 52 -1.40 14.13 18.09
C GLY A 52 -1.51 13.03 17.06
N LEU A 53 -2.59 13.02 16.28
CA LEU A 53 -2.78 12.06 15.19
C LEU A 53 -1.66 12.17 14.15
N GLN A 54 -1.23 13.38 13.79
CA GLN A 54 -0.13 13.58 12.84
C GLN A 54 1.20 13.07 13.39
N ILE A 55 1.46 13.30 14.67
CA ILE A 55 2.64 12.74 15.36
C ILE A 55 2.57 11.20 15.37
N GLY A 56 1.41 10.62 15.69
CA GLY A 56 1.20 9.19 15.67
C GLY A 56 1.46 8.56 14.29
N LEU A 57 0.97 9.21 13.23
CA LEU A 57 1.25 8.81 11.86
C LEU A 57 2.74 8.92 11.51
N ALA A 58 3.41 10.00 11.92
CA ALA A 58 4.86 10.16 11.72
C ALA A 58 5.65 9.02 12.39
N LEU A 59 5.28 8.65 13.62
CA LEU A 59 5.89 7.53 14.35
C LEU A 59 5.63 6.18 13.65
N PHE A 60 4.41 5.95 13.15
CA PHE A 60 4.09 4.75 12.37
C PHE A 60 4.96 4.65 11.11
N LEU A 61 5.08 5.74 10.35
CA LEU A 61 5.90 5.77 9.14
C LEU A 61 7.38 5.56 9.47
N LEU A 62 7.89 6.18 10.55
CA LEU A 62 9.26 5.99 11.03
C LEU A 62 9.52 4.54 11.42
N TRP A 63 8.56 3.90 12.10
CA TRP A 63 8.63 2.48 12.44
C TRP A 63 8.62 1.59 11.19
N ALA A 64 7.79 1.92 10.20
CA ALA A 64 7.68 1.17 8.96
C ALA A 64 8.94 1.24 8.07
N LEU A 65 9.81 2.24 8.25
CA LEU A 65 11.08 2.35 7.52
C LEU A 65 12.08 1.21 7.83
N ARG A 66 11.92 0.51 8.97
CA ARG A 66 12.84 -0.55 9.41
C ARG A 66 12.84 -1.78 8.49
N GLU A 67 11.67 -2.17 7.99
CA GLU A 67 11.50 -3.41 7.23
C GLU A 67 10.92 -3.15 5.85
N ARG A 68 11.43 -3.87 4.85
CA ARG A 68 11.01 -3.73 3.45
C ARG A 68 9.52 -4.01 3.25
N GLU A 69 8.98 -4.98 3.98
CA GLU A 69 7.56 -5.34 3.94
C GLU A 69 6.68 -4.24 4.53
N ARG A 70 7.10 -3.67 5.67
CA ARG A 70 6.38 -2.56 6.33
C ARG A 70 6.38 -1.27 5.50
N VAL A 71 7.44 -0.99 4.75
CA VAL A 71 7.48 0.13 3.80
C VAL A 71 6.32 0.05 2.80
N ARG A 72 5.98 -1.14 2.30
CA ARG A 72 4.85 -1.32 1.38
C ARG A 72 3.53 -0.96 2.06
N ALA A 73 3.30 -1.44 3.28
CA ALA A 73 2.10 -1.13 4.07
C ALA A 73 1.97 0.39 4.35
N ALA A 74 3.08 1.05 4.69
CA ALA A 74 3.12 2.49 4.91
C ALA A 74 2.78 3.31 3.65
N LEU A 75 3.28 2.88 2.47
CA LEU A 75 2.93 3.51 1.21
C LEU A 75 1.44 3.34 0.88
N VAL A 76 0.87 2.15 1.10
CA VAL A 76 -0.58 1.92 0.91
C VAL A 76 -1.39 2.82 1.82
N LEU A 77 -1.03 2.92 3.11
CA LEU A 77 -1.67 3.84 4.05
C LEU A 77 -1.63 5.28 3.53
N LEU A 78 -0.46 5.75 3.06
CA LEU A 78 -0.34 7.11 2.53
C LEU A 78 -1.21 7.37 1.31
N VAL A 79 -1.26 6.43 0.36
CA VAL A 79 -2.11 6.55 -0.83
C VAL A 79 -3.57 6.65 -0.42
N LEU A 80 -4.06 5.73 0.42
CA LEU A 80 -5.45 5.69 0.84
C LEU A 80 -5.81 6.93 1.67
N MET A 81 -5.00 7.25 2.67
CA MET A 81 -5.27 8.37 3.57
C MET A 81 -5.28 9.71 2.82
N GLN A 82 -4.24 9.99 2.02
CA GLN A 82 -4.15 11.24 1.27
C GLN A 82 -5.18 11.31 0.14
N GLY A 83 -5.46 10.19 -0.52
CA GLY A 83 -6.52 10.08 -1.53
C GLY A 83 -7.90 10.37 -0.94
N CYS A 84 -8.26 9.74 0.17
CA CYS A 84 -9.53 9.99 0.86
C CYS A 84 -9.64 11.44 1.36
N LEU A 85 -8.56 12.01 1.90
CA LEU A 85 -8.53 13.43 2.32
C LEU A 85 -8.72 14.38 1.13
N ALA A 86 -8.13 14.07 -0.02
CA ALA A 86 -8.32 14.86 -1.24
C ALA A 86 -9.77 14.77 -1.73
N LEU A 87 -10.34 13.56 -1.77
CA LEU A 87 -11.74 13.35 -2.13
C LEU A 87 -12.71 14.03 -1.17
N ALA A 88 -12.46 13.95 0.15
CA ALA A 88 -13.26 14.64 1.15
C ALA A 88 -13.22 16.17 0.96
N ARG A 89 -12.07 16.72 0.58
CA ARG A 89 -11.94 18.16 0.27
C ARG A 89 -12.72 18.55 -0.98
N LEU A 90 -12.69 17.72 -2.02
CA LEU A 90 -13.51 17.93 -3.23
C LEU A 90 -15.01 17.79 -2.93
N GLY A 91 -15.37 16.84 -2.07
CA GLY A 91 -16.73 16.69 -1.57
C GLY A 91 -17.19 17.93 -0.81
N ALA A 92 -16.40 18.43 0.13
CA ALA A 92 -16.71 19.67 0.85
C ALA A 92 -16.90 20.86 -0.10
N LEU A 93 -16.06 21.01 -1.13
CA LEU A 93 -16.23 22.03 -2.17
C LEU A 93 -17.59 21.91 -2.89
N TRP A 94 -18.03 20.68 -3.15
CA TRP A 94 -19.31 20.43 -3.81
C TRP A 94 -20.52 20.68 -2.90
N LEU A 95 -20.41 20.41 -1.59
CA LEU A 95 -21.50 20.64 -0.63
C LEU A 95 -21.63 22.10 -0.19
N ASP A 96 -20.51 22.81 -0.02
CA ASP A 96 -20.49 24.13 0.62
C ASP A 96 -20.76 25.30 -0.34
N ASP A 97 -21.06 25.04 -1.63
CA ASP A 97 -21.14 26.05 -2.71
C ASP A 97 -19.97 27.06 -2.65
N ALA A 98 -18.82 26.58 -2.19
CA ALA A 98 -17.80 27.45 -1.62
C ALA A 98 -17.18 28.31 -2.72
N ALA A 99 -17.14 29.63 -2.47
CA ALA A 99 -16.49 30.58 -3.35
C ALA A 99 -15.02 30.15 -3.55
N LEU A 100 -14.65 29.87 -4.81
CA LEU A 100 -13.30 29.48 -5.24
C LEU A 100 -12.14 30.29 -4.61
N PRO A 101 -12.28 31.59 -4.29
CA PRO A 101 -11.19 32.36 -3.66
C PRO A 101 -10.77 31.89 -2.26
N ALA A 102 -11.66 31.22 -1.50
CA ALA A 102 -11.35 30.72 -0.15
C ALA A 102 -10.89 29.26 -0.13
N PHE A 103 -10.78 28.62 -1.30
CA PHE A 103 -10.42 27.22 -1.40
C PHE A 103 -8.93 26.98 -1.19
N ASP A 104 -8.58 26.03 -0.32
CA ASP A 104 -7.21 25.64 -0.01
C ASP A 104 -6.59 24.77 -1.12
N PHE A 105 -6.25 25.41 -2.24
CA PHE A 105 -5.59 24.76 -3.38
C PHE A 105 -4.24 24.14 -3.00
N ASN A 106 -3.48 24.81 -2.12
CA ASN A 106 -2.18 24.34 -1.67
C ASN A 106 -2.30 23.02 -0.91
N GLY A 107 -3.24 22.94 0.04
CA GLY A 107 -3.49 21.72 0.79
C GLY A 107 -4.07 20.60 -0.07
N LEU A 108 -4.85 20.90 -1.11
CA LEU A 108 -5.30 19.88 -2.07
C LEU A 108 -4.14 19.37 -2.94
N ALA A 109 -3.34 20.27 -3.49
CA ALA A 109 -2.18 19.93 -4.32
C ALA A 109 -1.19 19.06 -3.54
N TYR A 110 -0.92 19.40 -2.28
CA TYR A 110 -0.08 18.60 -1.40
C TYR A 110 -0.63 17.17 -1.21
N LYS A 111 -1.93 17.02 -0.88
CA LYS A 111 -2.55 15.70 -0.69
C LYS A 111 -2.44 14.85 -1.95
N LEU A 112 -2.77 15.43 -3.11
CA LEU A 112 -2.67 14.74 -4.40
C LEU A 112 -1.22 14.38 -4.74
N ALA A 113 -0.27 15.30 -4.57
CA ALA A 113 1.14 15.05 -4.82
C ALA A 113 1.68 13.93 -3.93
N SER A 114 1.39 13.96 -2.62
CA SER A 114 1.79 12.90 -1.69
C SER A 114 1.17 11.55 -2.06
N ALA A 115 -0.12 11.51 -2.42
CA ALA A 115 -0.80 10.29 -2.85
C ALA A 115 -0.17 9.72 -4.15
N LEU A 116 0.07 10.57 -5.14
CA LEU A 116 0.67 10.18 -6.42
C LEU A 116 2.11 9.71 -6.26
N LEU A 117 2.92 10.39 -5.44
CA LEU A 117 4.29 9.98 -5.12
C LEU A 117 4.31 8.64 -4.39
N ALA A 118 3.41 8.42 -3.44
CA ALA A 118 3.29 7.15 -2.74
C ALA A 118 2.81 6.02 -3.67
N ALA A 119 1.85 6.27 -4.54
CA ALA A 119 1.36 5.31 -5.54
C ALA A 119 2.45 4.98 -6.59
N PHE A 120 3.21 5.99 -7.00
CA PHE A 120 4.36 5.81 -7.89
C PHE A 120 5.46 4.99 -7.22
N ALA A 121 5.80 5.28 -5.96
CA ALA A 121 6.74 4.46 -5.20
C ALA A 121 6.24 3.01 -5.08
N LEU A 122 4.95 2.83 -4.78
CA LEU A 122 4.33 1.51 -4.64
C LEU A 122 4.37 0.72 -5.96
N SER A 123 4.05 1.34 -7.10
CA SER A 123 4.10 0.67 -8.41
C SER A 123 5.51 0.25 -8.80
N ARG A 124 6.54 1.03 -8.42
CA ARG A 124 7.96 0.65 -8.58
C ARG A 124 8.38 -0.48 -7.66
N LEU A 125 7.70 -0.68 -6.53
CA LEU A 125 7.92 -1.82 -5.63
C LEU A 125 7.14 -3.07 -6.06
N ALA A 126 5.98 -2.88 -6.69
CA ALA A 126 5.06 -3.93 -7.08
C ALA A 126 5.43 -4.61 -8.40
N ARG A 127 6.25 -3.99 -9.26
CA ARG A 127 6.85 -4.69 -10.41
C ARG A 127 7.81 -5.75 -9.87
N PRO A 128 7.50 -7.05 -9.99
CA PRO A 128 8.56 -8.05 -9.93
C PRO A 128 9.54 -7.70 -11.06
N PRO A 129 10.86 -7.93 -10.93
CA PRO A 129 11.66 -8.23 -12.12
C PRO A 129 10.84 -9.25 -12.91
N LEU A 130 10.70 -9.12 -14.23
CA LEU A 130 10.23 -10.25 -15.04
C LEU A 130 11.10 -11.43 -14.60
N ALA A 131 10.58 -12.25 -13.68
CA ALA A 131 11.13 -13.55 -13.41
C ALA A 131 10.97 -14.21 -14.76
N ASP A 132 12.09 -14.59 -15.33
CA ASP A 132 12.19 -15.30 -16.59
C ASP A 132 11.04 -16.31 -16.64
N LEU A 133 9.92 -15.90 -17.25
CA LEU A 133 8.90 -16.84 -17.64
C LEU A 133 9.67 -17.65 -18.67
N PRO A 134 9.83 -18.98 -18.49
CA PRO A 134 10.44 -19.79 -19.53
C PRO A 134 9.72 -19.40 -20.80
N THR A 135 10.45 -18.73 -21.70
CA THR A 135 9.93 -18.49 -23.05
C THR A 135 9.66 -19.88 -23.57
N ASN A 136 8.55 -20.08 -24.29
CA ASN A 136 8.08 -21.42 -24.70
C ASN A 136 9.14 -22.33 -25.39
N GLY A 137 10.36 -21.86 -25.66
CA GLY A 137 11.52 -22.65 -26.08
C GLY A 137 12.38 -23.29 -24.97
N ASP A 138 12.04 -23.14 -23.68
CA ASP A 138 12.66 -23.91 -22.58
C ASP A 138 11.80 -25.14 -22.17
N LEU A 139 10.64 -25.31 -22.79
CA LEU A 139 9.86 -26.55 -22.71
C LEU A 139 10.43 -27.54 -23.72
N ASP A 140 11.57 -28.15 -23.38
CA ASP A 140 12.02 -29.45 -23.90
C ASP A 140 11.62 -29.73 -25.36
N ASP A 141 12.10 -28.89 -26.29
CA ASP A 141 12.09 -29.15 -27.74
C ASP A 141 13.20 -30.15 -28.13
N ASP A 142 13.68 -30.96 -27.17
CA ASP A 142 14.51 -32.11 -27.52
C ASP A 142 13.62 -33.07 -28.33
N PRO A 143 13.95 -33.35 -29.60
CA PRO A 143 13.15 -34.23 -30.41
C PRO A 143 13.13 -35.60 -29.72
N VAL A 144 11.93 -36.04 -29.30
CA VAL A 144 11.71 -37.39 -28.79
C VAL A 144 12.41 -38.36 -29.75
N PRO A 145 13.45 -39.09 -29.31
CA PRO A 145 14.21 -39.95 -30.20
C PRO A 145 13.24 -40.92 -30.87
N PRO A 146 13.35 -41.15 -32.19
CA PRO A 146 12.47 -42.09 -32.85
C PRO A 146 12.60 -43.44 -32.14
N PRO A 147 11.47 -44.12 -31.86
CA PRO A 147 11.50 -45.39 -31.17
C PRO A 147 12.44 -46.32 -31.92
N ARG A 148 13.44 -46.86 -31.21
CA ARG A 148 14.42 -47.77 -31.83
C ARG A 148 13.63 -48.96 -32.37
N ARG A 149 13.84 -49.25 -33.66
CA ARG A 149 13.18 -50.36 -34.35
C ARG A 149 13.50 -51.67 -33.62
N GLY A 150 12.56 -52.11 -32.79
CA GLY A 150 12.72 -53.24 -31.86
C GLY A 150 11.93 -53.08 -30.55
N GLU A 151 11.54 -51.86 -30.17
CA GLU A 151 10.86 -51.57 -28.89
C GLU A 151 9.33 -51.62 -29.00
N GLY A 152 8.84 -52.63 -29.71
CA GLY A 152 7.43 -52.87 -29.95
C GLY A 152 7.12 -54.33 -29.73
N ARG A 153 6.45 -54.63 -28.60
CA ARG A 153 6.08 -55.94 -28.04
C ARG A 153 7.16 -56.49 -27.11
N ASP A 154 7.05 -56.15 -25.83
CA ASP A 154 7.25 -57.05 -24.68
C ASP A 154 7.23 -56.26 -23.35
N THR A 155 6.19 -55.46 -23.14
CA THR A 155 5.86 -54.98 -21.78
C THR A 155 4.66 -55.80 -21.31
N PRO A 156 4.82 -56.76 -20.39
CA PRO A 156 3.68 -57.39 -19.75
C PRO A 156 2.92 -56.30 -18.99
N ALA A 157 1.59 -56.29 -19.11
CA ALA A 157 0.70 -55.44 -18.34
C ALA A 157 1.02 -55.56 -16.84
N GLN A 158 1.80 -54.63 -16.29
CA GLN A 158 2.06 -54.54 -14.86
C GLN A 158 1.01 -53.64 -14.23
N GLY A 159 0.08 -54.28 -13.53
CA GLY A 159 -0.45 -53.78 -12.26
C GLY A 159 -1.56 -52.74 -12.34
N LEU A 160 -2.76 -53.16 -12.74
CA LEU A 160 -3.98 -52.55 -12.20
C LEU A 160 -3.98 -52.81 -10.67
N PRO A 161 -4.19 -51.82 -9.79
CA PRO A 161 -4.26 -52.08 -8.35
C PRO A 161 -5.45 -52.99 -8.05
N GLU A 162 -5.15 -54.22 -7.64
CA GLU A 162 -6.11 -55.21 -7.18
C GLU A 162 -6.79 -54.70 -5.90
N ILE A 163 -8.08 -54.38 -5.99
CA ILE A 163 -8.92 -54.00 -4.88
C ILE A 163 -9.12 -55.25 -4.01
N ALA A 164 -8.43 -55.32 -2.87
CA ALA A 164 -8.61 -56.41 -1.91
C ALA A 164 -10.01 -56.33 -1.27
N PRO A 165 -10.83 -57.40 -1.31
CA PRO A 165 -12.14 -57.45 -0.68
C PRO A 165 -12.04 -57.66 0.84
N GLY A 166 -13.01 -57.12 1.56
CA GLY A 166 -13.06 -57.06 3.02
C GLY A 166 -12.97 -58.41 3.73
N ALA A 167 -12.38 -58.37 4.92
CA ALA A 167 -12.32 -59.49 5.84
C ALA A 167 -13.73 -59.79 6.43
N PRO A 168 -14.22 -61.04 6.38
CA PRO A 168 -15.42 -61.44 7.11
C PRO A 168 -15.09 -61.70 8.59
N GLY A 169 -16.03 -61.31 9.46
CA GLY A 169 -15.96 -61.64 10.88
C GLY A 169 -16.14 -63.13 11.15
N GLU A 170 -15.48 -63.61 12.19
CA GLU A 170 -15.85 -64.84 12.89
C GLU A 170 -16.20 -64.48 14.34
N ARG A 171 -17.50 -64.61 14.64
CA ARG A 171 -18.16 -65.16 15.83
C ARG A 171 -17.59 -64.85 17.23
#